data_AF-A0A7V9JBR5-F1
#
_entry.id   AF-A0A7V9JBR5-F1
#
_cell.length_a   1.000
_cell.length_b   1.000
_cell.length_c   1.000
_cell.angle_alpha   90.00
_cell.angle_beta   90.00
_cell.angle_gamma   90.00
#
_symmetry.space_group_name_H-M   'P 1'
#
loop_
_entity.id
_entity.type
_entity.pdbx_description
1 polymer ?
#
loop_
_entity_poly.entity_id
_entity_poly.type
_entity_poly.pdbx_seq_one_letter_code
_entity_poly.pdbx_strand_id
1 'polypeptide(L)'
;MDEYQGVRYSLAACLQAQGRDDELAELLHRFDDEESAYWLFTRVLWRYRGEGSSRRATSELKDAIEAHPHVPLYLLGRKHFLVGGLSRSVDSEGESAGVTYFIGGIHHWLKTPGALEWVRENADEKRLAQLERGSASWSLPDAAALNAPGAG
;
A
#
# COMPACT_ATOMS: atom_id res chain seq x y z
N MET A 1 13.15 12.53 -14.03
CA MET A 1 12.50 11.39 -14.71
C MET A 1 11.26 11.10 -13.88
N ASP A 2 10.13 11.79 -14.13
CA ASP A 2 8.98 11.75 -13.18
C ASP A 2 7.60 12.06 -13.79
N GLU A 3 7.51 12.70 -14.96
CA GLU A 3 6.23 13.18 -15.48
C GLU A 3 5.33 12.06 -16.05
N TYR A 4 5.92 11.04 -16.69
CA TYR A 4 5.18 9.91 -17.25
C TYR A 4 4.63 8.97 -16.17
N GLN A 5 5.27 8.95 -15.00
CA GLN A 5 4.88 8.15 -13.85
C GLN A 5 3.60 8.69 -13.20
N GLY A 6 3.50 10.01 -13.02
CA GLY A 6 2.32 10.65 -12.43
C GLY A 6 1.05 10.50 -13.26
N VAL A 7 1.16 10.56 -14.60
CA VAL A 7 0.01 10.47 -15.51
C VAL A 7 -0.64 9.08 -15.48
N ARG A 8 0.15 8.00 -15.46
CA ARG A 8 -0.39 6.64 -15.44
C ARG A 8 -1.08 6.28 -14.13
N TYR A 9 -0.56 6.73 -12.98
CA TYR A 9 -1.21 6.54 -11.69
C TYR A 9 -2.53 7.32 -11.60
N SER A 10 -2.55 8.54 -12.12
CA SER A 10 -3.77 9.35 -12.18
C SER A 10 -4.82 8.71 -13.10
N LEU A 11 -4.41 8.20 -14.26
CA LEU A 11 -5.30 7.51 -15.18
C LEU A 11 -5.89 6.23 -14.56
N ALA A 12 -5.05 5.39 -13.94
CA ALA A 12 -5.50 4.19 -13.25
C ALA A 12 -6.53 4.51 -12.15
N ALA A 13 -6.26 5.53 -11.32
CA ALA A 13 -7.21 5.99 -10.29
C ALA A 13 -8.55 6.42 -10.91
N CYS A 14 -8.51 7.21 -11.99
CA CYS A 14 -9.72 7.67 -12.67
C CYS A 14 -10.53 6.52 -13.27
N LEU A 15 -9.88 5.56 -13.94
CA LEU A 15 -10.53 4.41 -14.54
C LEU A 15 -11.18 3.53 -13.46
N GLN A 16 -10.45 3.27 -12.38
CA GLN A 16 -10.93 2.48 -11.25
C GLN A 16 -12.11 3.17 -10.52
N ALA A 17 -12.06 4.50 -10.37
CA ALA A 17 -13.13 5.30 -9.77
C ALA A 17 -14.42 5.26 -10.60
N GLN A 18 -14.29 5.23 -11.92
CA GLN A 18 -15.41 5.17 -12.86
C GLN A 18 -15.89 3.75 -13.14
N GLY A 19 -15.23 2.72 -12.60
CA GLY A 19 -15.54 1.32 -12.90
C GLY A 19 -15.30 0.94 -14.36
N ARG A 20 -14.39 1.63 -15.04
CA ARG A 20 -14.01 1.35 -16.43
C ARG A 20 -12.99 0.22 -16.45
N ASP A 21 -13.45 -0.97 -16.04
CA ASP A 21 -12.58 -2.11 -15.75
C ASP A 21 -11.87 -2.66 -17.01
N ASP A 22 -12.45 -2.55 -18.21
CA ASP A 22 -11.80 -2.96 -19.46
C ASP A 22 -10.58 -2.08 -19.80
N GLU A 23 -10.75 -0.76 -19.72
CA GLU A 23 -9.67 0.19 -19.97
C GLU A 23 -8.61 0.16 -18.87
N LEU A 24 -9.03 -0.12 -17.63
CA LEU A 24 -8.08 -0.37 -16.55
C LEU A 24 -7.26 -1.63 -16.85
N ALA A 25 -7.88 -2.69 -17.37
CA ALA A 25 -7.18 -3.90 -17.78
C ALA A 25 -6.14 -3.62 -18.87
N GLU A 26 -6.51 -2.87 -19.91
CA GLU A 26 -5.60 -2.47 -20.98
C GLU A 26 -4.41 -1.67 -20.45
N LEU A 27 -4.67 -0.71 -19.56
CA LEU A 27 -3.63 0.10 -18.93
C LEU A 27 -2.68 -0.77 -18.11
N LEU A 28 -3.21 -1.66 -17.27
CA LEU A 28 -2.44 -2.58 -16.44
C LEU A 28 -1.58 -3.53 -17.27
N HIS A 29 -2.11 -4.02 -18.40
CA HIS A 29 -1.38 -4.91 -19.30
C HIS A 29 -0.25 -4.20 -20.04
N ARG A 30 -0.41 -2.91 -20.31
CA ARG A 30 0.61 -2.09 -20.98
C ARG A 30 1.86 -1.87 -20.13
N PHE A 31 1.74 -1.97 -18.80
CA PHE A 31 2.83 -1.84 -17.85
C PHE A 31 2.79 -3.02 -16.88
N ASP A 32 2.84 -4.24 -17.40
CA ASP A 32 2.72 -5.46 -16.61
C ASP A 32 3.96 -5.73 -15.74
N ASP A 33 5.09 -5.17 -16.13
CA ASP A 33 6.40 -5.14 -15.46
C ASP A 33 6.49 -4.18 -14.28
N GLU A 34 5.46 -3.36 -14.05
CA GLU A 34 5.44 -2.40 -12.95
C GLU A 34 5.14 -3.09 -11.60
N GLU A 35 6.13 -3.04 -10.71
CA GLU A 35 6.09 -3.72 -9.40
C GLU A 35 5.78 -2.79 -8.22
N SER A 36 5.47 -1.51 -8.45
CA SER A 36 5.03 -0.62 -7.37
C SER A 36 3.79 -1.14 -6.66
N ALA A 37 3.71 -0.85 -5.35
CA ALA A 37 2.53 -1.16 -4.53
C ALA A 37 1.24 -0.67 -5.18
N TYR A 38 1.28 0.51 -5.80
CA TYR A 38 0.12 1.08 -6.47
C TYR A 38 -0.37 0.17 -7.60
N TRP A 39 0.52 -0.26 -8.48
CA TRP A 39 0.15 -1.04 -9.64
C TRP A 39 -0.30 -2.45 -9.27
N LEU A 40 0.48 -3.12 -8.42
CA LEU A 40 0.20 -4.49 -7.98
C LEU A 40 -1.17 -4.58 -7.31
N PHE A 41 -1.45 -3.70 -6.35
CA PHE A 41 -2.72 -3.78 -5.62
C PHE A 41 -3.91 -3.23 -6.42
N THR A 42 -3.73 -2.29 -7.35
CA THR A 42 -4.78 -1.93 -8.32
C THR A 42 -5.13 -3.13 -9.21
N ARG A 43 -4.12 -3.86 -9.71
CA ARG A 43 -4.33 -5.07 -10.53
C ARG A 43 -5.06 -6.17 -9.76
N VAL A 44 -4.67 -6.39 -8.51
CA VAL A 44 -5.32 -7.35 -7.61
C VAL A 44 -6.79 -6.98 -7.38
N LEU A 45 -7.08 -5.72 -7.09
CA LEU A 45 -8.46 -5.28 -6.85
C LEU A 45 -9.31 -5.36 -8.13
N TRP A 46 -8.77 -4.95 -9.28
CA TRP A 46 -9.43 -5.12 -10.58
C TRP A 46 -9.80 -6.58 -10.84
N ARG A 47 -8.86 -7.52 -10.62
CA ARG A 47 -9.13 -8.94 -10.81
C ARG A 47 -10.17 -9.47 -9.83
N TYR A 48 -10.11 -9.05 -8.56
CA TYR A 48 -11.11 -9.41 -7.57
C TYR A 48 -12.52 -8.94 -7.96
N ARG A 49 -12.66 -7.74 -8.55
CA ARG A 49 -13.97 -7.24 -9.01
C ARG A 49 -14.57 -8.09 -10.13
N GLY A 50 -13.73 -8.64 -11.01
CA GLY A 50 -14.18 -9.49 -12.12
C GLY A 50 -14.38 -10.96 -11.74
N GLU A 51 -13.50 -11.52 -10.90
CA GLU A 51 -13.44 -12.97 -10.63
C GLU A 51 -13.79 -13.35 -9.18
N GLY A 52 -13.98 -12.37 -8.29
CA GLY A 52 -14.08 -12.59 -6.85
C GLY A 52 -12.79 -13.13 -6.24
N SER A 53 -12.91 -13.87 -5.13
CA SER A 53 -11.80 -14.56 -4.45
C SER A 53 -11.33 -15.83 -5.20
N SER A 54 -11.11 -15.70 -6.52
CA SER A 54 -10.60 -16.79 -7.35
C SER A 54 -9.21 -17.24 -6.90
N ARG A 55 -8.80 -18.47 -7.27
CA ARG A 55 -7.43 -18.95 -6.98
C ARG A 55 -6.37 -18.03 -7.58
N ARG A 56 -6.65 -17.49 -8.78
CA ARG A 56 -5.75 -16.58 -9.50
C ARG A 56 -5.64 -15.24 -8.78
N ALA A 57 -6.77 -14.61 -8.46
CA ALA A 57 -6.80 -13.35 -7.71
C ALA A 57 -6.10 -13.49 -6.36
N THR A 58 -6.31 -14.63 -5.69
CA THR A 58 -5.72 -14.90 -4.36
C THR A 58 -4.22 -15.13 -4.43
N SER A 59 -3.71 -15.78 -5.50
CA SER A 59 -2.28 -15.89 -5.71
C SER A 59 -1.65 -14.51 -5.87
N GLU A 60 -2.19 -13.68 -6.77
CA GLU A 60 -1.64 -12.35 -7.02
C GLU A 60 -1.74 -11.43 -5.80
N LEU A 61 -2.79 -11.56 -4.99
CA LEU A 61 -2.88 -10.86 -3.72
C LEU A 61 -1.72 -11.24 -2.79
N LYS A 62 -1.41 -12.54 -2.66
CA LYS A 62 -0.31 -13.00 -1.80
C LYS A 62 1.04 -12.51 -2.31
N ASP A 63 1.27 -12.56 -3.62
CA ASP A 63 2.49 -12.06 -4.24
C ASP A 63 2.65 -10.55 -3.99
N ALA A 64 1.56 -9.78 -4.11
CA ALA A 64 1.55 -8.35 -3.81
C ALA A 64 1.80 -8.05 -2.33
N ILE A 65 1.26 -8.86 -1.41
CA ILE A 65 1.50 -8.76 0.04
C ILE A 65 2.96 -9.11 0.37
N GLU A 66 3.55 -10.10 -0.29
CA GLU A 66 4.93 -10.47 -0.08
C GLU A 66 5.89 -9.36 -0.52
N ALA A 67 5.63 -8.77 -1.69
CA ALA A 67 6.39 -7.63 -2.22
C ALA A 67 6.22 -6.36 -1.36
N HIS A 68 5.01 -6.05 -0.90
CA HIS A 68 4.71 -4.84 -0.13
C HIS A 68 3.95 -5.17 1.18
N PRO A 69 4.63 -5.74 2.17
CA PRO A 69 3.99 -6.30 3.37
C PRO A 69 3.38 -5.25 4.31
N HIS A 70 3.69 -3.97 4.09
CA HIS A 70 3.09 -2.87 4.84
C HIS A 70 1.71 -2.47 4.32
N VAL A 71 1.37 -2.73 3.06
CA VAL A 71 0.10 -2.31 2.46
C VAL A 71 -1.12 -2.87 3.22
N PRO A 72 -1.16 -4.15 3.62
CA PRO A 72 -2.30 -4.68 4.39
C PRO A 72 -2.50 -3.99 5.73
N LEU A 73 -1.46 -3.48 6.39
CA LEU A 73 -1.60 -2.73 7.65
C LEU A 73 -2.45 -1.47 7.44
N TYR A 74 -2.30 -0.81 6.30
CA TYR A 74 -3.08 0.36 5.95
C TYR A 74 -4.48 -0.01 5.45
N LEU A 75 -4.61 -1.02 4.57
CA LEU A 75 -5.91 -1.48 4.06
C LEU A 75 -6.83 -1.96 5.19
N LEU A 76 -6.28 -2.65 6.18
CA LEU A 76 -7.03 -3.19 7.32
C LEU A 76 -7.17 -2.20 8.48
N GLY A 77 -6.71 -0.95 8.34
CA GLY A 77 -6.82 0.08 9.38
C GLY A 77 -6.01 -0.20 10.64
N ARG A 78 -4.94 -1.00 10.56
CA ARG A 78 -4.03 -1.27 11.70
C ARG A 78 -2.98 -0.19 11.88
N LYS A 79 -2.69 0.57 10.83
CA LYS A 79 -1.94 1.83 10.91
C LYS A 79 -2.84 2.99 10.50
N HIS A 80 -2.90 4.02 11.35
CA HIS A 80 -3.65 5.24 11.09
C HIS A 80 -2.71 6.40 10.72
N PHE A 81 -3.16 7.24 9.79
CA PHE A 81 -2.43 8.41 9.30
C PHE A 81 -2.57 9.66 10.20
N LEU A 82 -3.41 9.61 11.23
CA LEU A 82 -3.86 10.79 11.97
C LEU A 82 -3.55 10.70 13.46
N VAL A 83 -2.38 11.22 13.86
CA VAL A 83 -2.24 12.32 14.84
C VAL A 83 -0.86 12.97 14.59
N GLY A 84 -0.80 14.09 13.84
CA GLY A 84 0.37 15.00 13.87
C GLY A 84 1.19 15.21 12.58
N GLY A 85 0.65 14.92 11.40
CA GLY A 85 1.41 14.92 10.15
C GLY A 85 2.06 13.56 9.92
N LEU A 86 2.39 13.23 8.66
CA LEU A 86 3.16 12.03 8.27
C LEU A 86 4.02 11.59 9.45
N SER A 87 3.69 10.47 10.10
CA SER A 87 4.49 10.06 11.25
C SER A 87 5.93 10.05 10.76
N ARG A 88 6.82 10.67 11.54
CA ARG A 88 8.25 10.83 11.25
C ARG A 88 8.97 9.48 11.31
N SER A 89 8.34 8.46 10.75
CA SER A 89 8.63 7.03 10.78
C SER A 89 8.32 6.39 9.42
N VAL A 90 8.14 7.17 8.35
CA VAL A 90 8.27 6.66 6.97
C VAL A 90 9.77 6.52 6.70
N ASP A 91 10.41 5.60 7.43
CA ASP A 91 11.89 5.44 7.44
C ASP A 91 12.35 4.28 6.56
N SER A 92 11.44 3.64 5.83
CA SER A 92 11.78 2.63 4.83
C SER A 92 11.09 2.89 3.49
N GLU A 93 11.79 2.59 2.39
CA GLU A 93 11.27 2.71 1.02
C GLU A 93 9.96 1.91 0.84
N GLY A 94 9.83 0.77 1.53
CA GLY A 94 8.61 -0.05 1.53
C GLY A 94 7.41 0.59 2.25
N GLU A 95 7.65 1.36 3.33
CA GLU A 95 6.60 2.09 4.04
C GLU A 95 6.13 3.32 3.23
N SER A 96 7.04 3.99 2.53
CA SER A 96 6.72 5.11 1.61
C SER A 96 5.85 4.68 0.43
N ALA A 97 6.13 3.52 -0.16
CA ALA A 97 5.31 2.93 -1.22
C ALA A 97 3.89 2.55 -0.73
N GLY A 98 3.80 1.98 0.48
CA GLY A 98 2.51 1.65 1.10
C GLY A 98 1.65 2.87 1.41
N VAL A 99 2.29 3.96 1.87
CA VAL A 99 1.66 5.28 2.11
C VAL A 99 1.16 5.90 0.81
N THR A 100 1.98 5.90 -0.25
CA THR A 100 1.61 6.45 -1.57
C THR A 100 0.41 5.69 -2.15
N TYR A 101 0.36 4.37 -1.97
CA TYR A 101 -0.80 3.58 -2.37
C TYR A 101 -2.04 3.85 -1.52
N PHE A 102 -1.91 3.90 -0.19
CA PHE A 102 -3.04 4.11 0.70
C PHE A 102 -3.78 5.42 0.40
N ILE A 103 -3.05 6.51 0.13
CA ILE A 103 -3.64 7.83 -0.17
C ILE A 103 -4.44 7.81 -1.49
N GLY A 104 -4.01 7.05 -2.49
CA GLY A 104 -4.68 7.00 -3.80
C GLY A 104 -5.76 5.91 -3.94
N GLY A 105 -5.54 4.73 -3.34
CA GLY A 105 -6.29 3.51 -3.68
C GLY A 105 -7.33 3.04 -2.66
N ILE A 106 -7.24 3.45 -1.38
CA ILE A 106 -8.05 2.88 -0.28
C ILE A 106 -9.56 2.97 -0.52
N HIS A 107 -10.01 4.07 -1.13
CA HIS A 107 -11.43 4.31 -1.38
C HIS A 107 -12.05 3.30 -2.35
N HIS A 108 -11.26 2.69 -3.23
CA HIS A 108 -11.73 1.62 -4.12
C HIS A 108 -11.97 0.31 -3.38
N TRP A 109 -11.11 -0.02 -2.40
CA TRP A 109 -11.28 -1.21 -1.56
C TRP A 109 -12.52 -1.10 -0.69
N LEU A 110 -12.73 0.06 -0.06
CA LEU A 110 -13.90 0.33 0.77
C LEU A 110 -15.22 0.24 -0.02
N LYS A 111 -15.19 0.56 -1.31
CA LYS A 111 -16.35 0.46 -2.21
C LYS A 111 -16.55 -0.93 -2.83
N THR A 112 -15.62 -1.86 -2.63
CA THR A 112 -15.69 -3.21 -3.20
C THR A 112 -16.09 -4.20 -2.11
N PRO A 113 -17.34 -4.70 -2.11
CA PRO A 113 -17.83 -5.60 -1.07
C PRO A 113 -16.94 -6.83 -0.90
N GLY A 114 -16.58 -7.16 0.35
CA GLY A 114 -15.79 -8.35 0.69
C GLY A 114 -14.30 -8.26 0.39
N ALA A 115 -13.81 -7.19 -0.25
CA ALA A 115 -12.40 -7.08 -0.63
C ALA A 115 -11.47 -6.96 0.60
N LEU A 116 -11.88 -6.21 1.63
CA LEU A 116 -11.08 -6.06 2.86
C LEU A 116 -11.10 -7.33 3.71
N GLU A 117 -12.23 -8.04 3.77
CA GLU A 117 -12.35 -9.36 4.40
C GLU A 117 -11.41 -10.35 3.73
N TRP A 118 -11.40 -10.36 2.40
CA TRP A 118 -10.52 -11.20 1.62
C TRP A 118 -9.04 -10.90 1.84
N VAL A 119 -8.65 -9.62 1.95
CA VAL A 119 -7.28 -9.23 2.34
C VAL A 119 -6.94 -9.79 3.73
N ARG A 120 -7.86 -9.66 4.70
CA ARG A 120 -7.67 -10.15 6.07
C ARG A 120 -7.48 -11.66 6.13
N GLU A 121 -8.21 -12.42 5.33
CA GLU A 121 -8.12 -13.89 5.25
C GLU A 121 -6.80 -14.38 4.64
N ASN A 122 -6.13 -13.54 3.85
CA ASN A 122 -4.93 -13.92 3.09
C ASN A 122 -3.64 -13.27 3.58
N ALA A 123 -3.72 -12.34 4.53
CA ALA A 123 -2.55 -11.76 5.17
C ALA A 123 -2.09 -12.60 6.38
N ASP A 124 -0.78 -12.72 6.58
CA ASP A 124 -0.23 -13.40 7.75
C ASP A 124 -0.33 -12.49 9.00
N GLU A 125 -1.22 -12.86 9.91
CA GLU A 125 -1.49 -12.13 11.16
C GLU A 125 -0.24 -11.93 12.02
N LYS A 126 0.64 -12.93 12.12
CA LYS A 126 1.85 -12.84 12.94
C LYS A 126 2.82 -11.85 12.32
N ARG A 127 2.96 -11.87 10.99
CA ARG A 127 3.80 -10.94 10.24
C ARG A 127 3.28 -9.51 10.37
N LEU A 128 1.96 -9.30 10.23
CA LEU A 128 1.36 -7.97 10.42
C LEU A 128 1.63 -7.43 11.83
N ALA A 129 1.40 -8.25 12.87
CA ALA A 129 1.65 -7.84 14.25
C ALA A 129 3.14 -7.53 14.51
N GLN A 130 4.07 -8.25 13.86
CA GLN A 130 5.50 -7.96 13.96
C GLN A 130 5.85 -6.62 13.30
N LEU A 131 5.33 -6.34 12.11
CA LEU A 131 5.56 -5.08 11.39
C LEU A 131 4.96 -3.89 12.14
N GLU A 132 3.78 -4.06 12.72
CA GLU A 132 3.13 -3.05 13.55
C GLU A 132 3.97 -2.68 14.79
N ARG A 133 4.53 -3.68 15.49
CA ARG A 133 5.44 -3.44 16.63
C ARG A 133 6.78 -2.84 16.22
N GLY A 134 7.36 -3.29 15.10
CA GLY A 134 8.64 -2.81 14.61
C GLY A 134 8.61 -1.33 14.24
N SER A 135 7.51 -0.87 13.64
CA SER A 135 7.31 0.56 13.35
C SER A 135 7.04 1.41 14.60
N ALA A 136 6.65 0.80 15.73
CA ALA A 136 6.43 1.49 17.00
C ALA A 136 7.68 1.53 17.90
N SER A 137 8.72 0.73 17.62
CA SER A 137 9.87 0.54 18.52
C SER A 137 11.10 1.39 18.22
N TRP A 138 11.05 2.29 17.23
CA TRP A 138 12.11 3.30 17.07
C TRP A 138 11.87 4.47 18.04
N SER A 139 12.57 4.44 19.18
CA SER A 139 12.69 5.60 20.06
C SER A 139 13.64 6.61 19.42
N LEU A 140 13.26 7.90 19.46
CA LEU A 140 14.17 9.00 19.18
C LEU A 140 15.48 8.79 19.96
N PRO A 141 16.68 8.99 19.39
CA PRO A 141 17.86 9.19 20.22
C PRO A 141 17.54 10.36 21.16
N ASP A 142 17.84 10.18 22.45
CA ASP A 142 17.57 11.19 23.47
C ASP A 142 17.99 12.58 22.98
N ALA A 143 17.06 13.54 23.00
CA ALA A 143 17.34 14.93 22.63
C ALA A 143 18.47 15.56 23.48
N ALA A 144 18.88 14.90 24.58
CA ALA A 144 20.04 15.24 25.38
C ALA A 144 21.40 14.98 24.68
N ALA A 145 21.46 14.13 23.65
CA ALA A 145 22.71 13.82 22.95
C ALA A 145 23.15 14.88 21.93
N LEU A 146 22.27 15.83 21.58
CA LEU A 146 22.57 16.90 20.61
C LEU A 146 23.04 18.21 21.26
N ASN A 147 23.15 18.27 22.59
CA ASN A 147 23.53 19.47 23.34
C ASN A 147 24.76 19.27 24.23
N ALA A 148 25.70 18.41 23.82
CA ALA A 148 27.03 18.43 24.41
C ALA A 148 27.78 19.66 23.87
N PRO A 149 28.10 20.67 24.71
CA PRO A 149 28.99 21.74 24.28
C PRO A 149 30.37 21.14 23.99
N GLY A 150 30.78 21.22 22.73
CA GLY A 150 32.13 20.92 22.30
C GLY A 150 33.14 21.74 23.09
N ALA A 151 34.19 21.06 23.53
CA ALA A 151 35.36 21.60 24.18
C ALA A 151 35.92 22.82 23.42
N GLY A 152 36.15 23.90 24.17
CA GLY A 152 37.07 24.98 23.83
C GLY A 152 38.15 25.05 24.90
#